data_AF-A0A7S2RXG2-F1
#
_entry.id   AF-A0A7S2RXG2-F1
#
_cell.length_a   1.000
_cell.length_b   1.000
_cell.length_c   1.000
_cell.angle_alpha   90.00
_cell.angle_beta   90.00
_cell.angle_gamma   90.00
#
_symmetry.space_group_name_H-M   'P 1'
#
loop_
_entity.id
_entity.type
_entity.pdbx_description
1 polymer ?
#
loop_
_entity_poly.entity_id
_entity_poly.type
_entity_poly.pdbx_seq_one_letter_code
_entity_poly.pdbx_strand_id
1 'polypeptide(L)'
;YHTWYLGIDFQLCAILAPTFLCIFHINKLRALLFQSAIIVIIVIVSIMCSLKFDWSGHLFDGKQTVAFDRGFYIQPFFRATPYIVGTITAQLWQQKCQQCPNFKIPYSSILSLLSIGILIFLTVFGESAYDQRPCLNWEDTHTSQCGSGWSKLDLAF
;
A
#
# COMPACT_ATOMS: atom_id res chain seq x y z
N TYR A 1 -0.08 18.03 13.21
CA TYR A 1 0.53 18.01 11.86
C TYR A 1 -0.20 17.08 10.87
N HIS A 2 -1.47 16.69 11.09
CA HIS A 2 -2.13 15.67 10.25
C HIS A 2 -2.97 16.23 9.09
N THR A 3 -3.27 17.54 9.08
CA THR A 3 -4.22 18.14 8.12
C THR A 3 -3.64 18.33 6.72
N TRP A 4 -2.31 18.47 6.57
CA TRP A 4 -1.69 18.68 5.26
C TRP A 4 -1.57 17.39 4.44
N TYR A 5 -1.45 16.22 5.10
CA TYR A 5 -1.42 14.92 4.42
C TYR A 5 -2.71 14.70 3.63
N LEU A 6 -3.86 14.93 4.29
CA LEU A 6 -5.18 14.81 3.70
C LEU A 6 -5.36 15.76 2.50
N GLY A 7 -4.85 16.99 2.60
CA GLY A 7 -4.92 17.95 1.48
C GLY A 7 -4.17 17.47 0.23
N ILE A 8 -2.97 16.92 0.42
CA ILE A 8 -2.19 16.32 -0.68
C ILE A 8 -2.88 15.08 -1.24
N ASP A 9 -3.44 14.25 -0.38
CA ASP A 9 -4.17 13.05 -0.78
C ASP A 9 -5.38 13.38 -1.66
N PHE A 10 -6.12 14.44 -1.29
CA PHE A 10 -7.20 14.98 -2.13
C PHE A 10 -6.67 15.49 -3.47
N GLN A 11 -5.55 16.22 -3.50
CA GLN A 11 -4.96 16.72 -4.73
C GLN A 11 -4.49 15.58 -5.65
N LEU A 12 -3.84 14.56 -5.09
CA LEU A 12 -3.44 13.35 -5.81
C LEU A 12 -4.66 12.67 -6.43
N CYS A 13 -5.71 12.44 -5.65
CA CYS A 13 -6.94 11.82 -6.15
C CYS A 13 -7.60 12.69 -7.23
N ALA A 14 -7.73 14.00 -6.99
CA ALA A 14 -8.38 14.94 -7.89
C ALA A 14 -7.66 15.09 -9.24
N ILE A 15 -6.34 14.89 -9.30
CA ILE A 15 -5.56 14.97 -10.54
C ILE A 15 -5.44 13.60 -11.21
N LEU A 16 -5.10 12.55 -10.45
CA LEU A 16 -4.85 11.21 -11.01
C LEU A 16 -6.12 10.58 -11.56
N ALA A 17 -7.23 10.66 -10.83
CA ALA A 17 -8.49 10.02 -11.24
C ALA A 17 -9.00 10.49 -12.61
N PRO A 18 -9.20 11.80 -12.89
CA PRO A 18 -9.64 12.22 -14.22
C PRO A 18 -8.60 11.93 -15.31
N THR A 19 -7.30 12.08 -15.01
CA THR A 19 -6.23 11.78 -15.98
C THR A 19 -6.28 10.32 -16.43
N PHE A 20 -6.36 9.38 -15.48
CA PHE A 20 -6.45 7.96 -15.81
C PHE A 20 -7.77 7.60 -16.49
N LEU A 21 -8.88 8.22 -16.11
CA LEU A 21 -10.17 8.01 -16.78
C LEU A 21 -10.15 8.48 -18.23
N CYS A 22 -9.54 9.62 -18.53
CA CYS A 22 -9.36 10.12 -19.90
C CYS A 22 -8.55 9.12 -20.75
N ILE A 23 -7.42 8.62 -20.23
CA ILE A 23 -6.59 7.63 -20.94
C ILE A 23 -7.38 6.32 -21.14
N PHE A 24 -8.16 5.91 -20.12
CA PHE A 24 -8.97 4.70 -20.17
C PHE A 24 -10.10 4.77 -21.21
N HIS A 25 -10.72 5.95 -21.39
CA HIS A 25 -11.72 6.16 -22.44
C HIS A 25 -11.13 6.07 -23.85
N ILE A 26 -9.88 6.49 -24.05
CA ILE A 26 -9.19 6.38 -25.34
C ILE A 26 -8.84 4.91 -25.63
N ASN A 27 -8.16 4.25 -24.69
CA ASN A 27 -7.77 2.85 -24.84
C ASN A 27 -7.68 2.14 -23.49
N LYS A 28 -8.67 1.29 -23.23
CA LYS A 28 -8.81 0.52 -22.00
C LYS A 28 -7.57 -0.28 -21.63
N LEU A 29 -7.00 -1.03 -22.59
CA LEU A 29 -5.85 -1.91 -22.33
C LEU A 29 -4.58 -1.10 -22.04
N ARG A 30 -4.31 -0.06 -22.84
CA ARG A 30 -3.13 0.79 -22.64
C ARG A 30 -3.19 1.53 -21.31
N ALA A 31 -4.37 2.00 -20.91
CA ALA A 31 -4.57 2.67 -19.63
C ALA A 31 -4.26 1.74 -18.44
N LEU A 32 -4.75 0.50 -18.49
CA LEU A 32 -4.50 -0.49 -17.44
C LEU A 32 -3.02 -0.86 -17.38
N LEU A 33 -2.38 -1.12 -18.52
CA LEU A 33 -0.93 -1.41 -18.58
C LEU A 33 -0.09 -0.26 -18.03
N PHE A 34 -0.42 0.98 -18.41
CA PHE A 34 0.25 2.18 -17.93
C PHE A 34 0.12 2.35 -16.41
N GLN A 35 -1.09 2.22 -15.87
CA GLN A 35 -1.31 2.32 -14.42
C GLN A 35 -0.61 1.18 -13.66
N SER A 36 -0.63 -0.05 -14.17
CA SER A 36 0.10 -1.16 -13.56
C SER A 36 1.62 -0.95 -13.58
N ALA A 37 2.16 -0.39 -14.67
CA ALA A 37 3.59 -0.09 -14.77
C ALA A 37 4.00 0.98 -13.74
N ILE A 38 3.18 2.01 -13.53
CA ILE A 38 3.42 3.02 -12.49
C ILE A 38 3.47 2.37 -11.10
N ILE A 39 2.52 1.47 -10.77
CA ILE A 39 2.53 0.77 -9.48
C ILE A 39 3.82 -0.04 -9.31
N VAL A 40 4.21 -0.82 -10.32
CA VAL A 40 5.44 -1.61 -10.27
C VAL A 40 6.66 -0.71 -10.05
N ILE A 41 6.74 0.44 -10.72
CA ILE A 41 7.81 1.41 -10.52
C ILE A 41 7.79 1.95 -9.08
N ILE A 42 6.62 2.34 -8.55
CA ILE A 42 6.51 2.83 -7.18
C ILE A 42 6.99 1.76 -6.19
N VAL A 43 6.60 0.50 -6.36
CA VAL A 43 7.01 -0.62 -5.49
C VAL A 43 8.52 -0.82 -5.55
N ILE A 44 9.13 -0.86 -6.74
CA ILE A 44 10.58 -1.02 -6.89
C ILE A 44 11.33 0.14 -6.21
N VAL A 45 10.91 1.37 -6.46
CA VAL A 45 11.51 2.56 -5.84
C VAL A 45 11.33 2.54 -4.32
N SER A 46 10.16 2.09 -3.84
CA SER A 46 9.86 1.94 -2.42
C SER A 46 10.83 0.97 -1.75
N ILE A 47 11.02 -0.22 -2.33
CA ILE A 47 11.96 -1.23 -1.84
C ILE A 47 13.39 -0.68 -1.82
N MET A 48 13.83 -0.07 -2.94
CA MET A 48 15.18 0.50 -3.03
C MET A 48 15.42 1.60 -1.98
N CYS A 49 14.44 2.47 -1.76
CA CYS A 49 14.52 3.50 -0.74
C CYS A 49 14.51 2.91 0.67
N SER A 50 13.66 1.91 0.94
CA SER A 50 13.61 1.23 2.24
C SER A 50 14.95 0.60 2.61
N LEU A 51 15.59 -0.08 1.66
CA LEU A 51 16.90 -0.70 1.85
C LEU A 51 18.02 0.33 2.03
N LYS A 52 17.94 1.49 1.37
CA LYS A 52 18.96 2.55 1.45
C LYS A 52 18.86 3.37 2.74
N PHE A 53 17.64 3.67 3.18
CA PHE A 53 17.37 4.59 4.29
C PHE A 53 16.96 3.88 5.58
N ASP A 54 16.97 2.54 5.60
CA ASP A 54 16.59 1.70 6.74
C ASP A 54 15.19 2.02 7.25
N TRP A 55 14.25 2.19 6.32
CA TRP A 55 12.86 2.44 6.67
C TRP A 55 12.15 1.12 6.99
N SER A 56 11.31 1.16 8.02
CA SER A 56 10.42 0.06 8.38
C SER A 56 8.99 0.56 8.51
N GLY A 57 8.06 -0.13 7.83
CA GLY A 57 6.63 0.07 7.99
C GLY A 57 6.06 -0.54 9.28
N HIS A 58 6.84 -1.35 10.00
CA HIS A 58 6.39 -2.00 11.23
C HIS A 58 6.42 -1.03 12.41
N LEU A 59 5.29 -0.93 13.12
CA LEU A 59 5.14 -0.05 14.28
C LEU A 59 6.04 -0.43 15.47
N PHE A 60 6.58 -1.64 15.47
CA PHE A 60 7.42 -2.14 16.56
C PHE A 60 8.90 -1.74 16.43
N ASP A 61 9.33 -1.22 15.28
CA ASP A 61 10.75 -0.95 14.98
C ASP A 61 11.21 0.45 15.41
N GLY A 62 10.43 1.16 16.22
CA GLY A 62 10.87 2.38 16.92
C GLY A 62 11.42 3.46 15.99
N LYS A 63 12.74 3.70 16.04
CA LYS A 63 13.42 4.73 15.25
C LYS A 63 13.27 4.53 13.75
N GLN A 64 13.30 3.29 13.26
CA GLN A 64 13.11 2.98 11.84
C GLN A 64 11.68 3.35 11.37
N THR A 65 10.68 3.13 12.22
CA THR A 65 9.28 3.52 11.96
C THR A 65 9.13 5.04 11.87
N VAL A 66 9.79 5.78 12.77
CA VAL A 66 9.80 7.25 12.72
C VAL A 66 10.50 7.76 11.46
N ALA A 67 11.57 7.10 11.02
CA ALA A 67 12.25 7.42 9.76
C ALA A 67 11.35 7.13 8.55
N PHE A 68 10.58 6.04 8.57
CA PHE A 68 9.58 5.74 7.55
C PHE A 68 8.49 6.81 7.48
N ASP A 69 7.90 7.22 8.61
CA ASP A 69 6.85 8.24 8.64
C ASP A 69 7.35 9.60 8.08
N ARG A 70 8.57 9.98 8.47
CA ARG A 70 9.18 11.26 8.04
C ARG A 70 9.81 11.22 6.65
N GLY A 71 10.13 10.05 6.12
CA GLY A 71 10.88 9.87 4.88
C GLY A 71 10.04 9.31 3.75
N PHE A 72 9.36 8.19 4.00
CA PHE A 72 8.50 7.51 3.04
C PHE A 72 7.10 8.13 3.03
N TYR A 73 6.42 8.17 4.18
CA TYR A 73 5.00 8.51 4.26
C TYR A 73 4.72 9.98 3.94
N ILE A 74 5.67 10.88 4.23
CA ILE A 74 5.62 12.29 3.81
C ILE A 74 5.46 12.45 2.29
N GLN A 75 6.04 11.54 1.49
CA GLN A 75 6.17 11.75 0.05
C GLN A 75 4.88 11.42 -0.68
N PRO A 76 4.33 12.37 -1.48
CA PRO A 76 3.10 12.14 -2.24
C PRO A 76 3.22 10.97 -3.22
N PHE A 77 4.42 10.73 -3.76
CA PHE A 77 4.68 9.66 -4.73
C PHE A 77 4.36 8.27 -4.17
N PHE A 78 4.85 7.95 -2.97
CA PHE A 78 4.60 6.64 -2.35
C PHE A 78 3.14 6.48 -1.91
N ARG A 79 2.49 7.57 -1.50
CA ARG A 79 1.07 7.60 -1.14
C ARG A 79 0.12 7.53 -2.34
N ALA A 80 0.60 7.72 -3.57
CA ALA A 80 -0.25 7.65 -4.77
C ALA A 80 -0.80 6.23 -5.03
N THR A 81 -0.07 5.19 -4.59
CA THR A 81 -0.37 3.77 -4.84
C THR A 81 -1.82 3.35 -4.55
N PRO A 82 -2.38 3.56 -3.34
CA PRO A 82 -3.77 3.17 -3.05
C PRO A 82 -4.79 3.84 -3.97
N TYR A 83 -4.54 5.08 -4.40
CA TYR A 83 -5.43 5.79 -5.33
C TYR A 83 -5.37 5.17 -6.74
N ILE A 84 -4.17 4.85 -7.24
CA ILE A 84 -3.99 4.20 -8.54
C ILE A 84 -4.63 2.79 -8.52
N VAL A 85 -4.44 2.03 -7.45
CA VAL A 85 -5.08 0.72 -7.28
C VAL A 85 -6.60 0.87 -7.28
N GLY A 86 -7.14 1.83 -6.52
CA GLY A 86 -8.57 2.12 -6.50
C GLY A 86 -9.12 2.47 -7.88
N THR A 87 -8.40 3.26 -8.69
CA THR A 87 -8.82 3.59 -10.06
C THR A 87 -8.80 2.37 -10.98
N ILE A 88 -7.77 1.51 -10.89
CA ILE A 88 -7.71 0.25 -11.66
C ILE A 88 -8.90 -0.63 -11.28
N THR A 89 -9.16 -0.83 -9.99
CA THR A 89 -10.26 -1.67 -9.51
C THR A 89 -11.60 -1.15 -10.00
N ALA A 90 -11.84 0.16 -9.94
CA ALA A 90 -13.07 0.78 -10.44
C ALA A 90 -13.23 0.59 -11.96
N GLN A 91 -12.15 0.76 -12.73
CA GLN A 91 -12.14 0.57 -14.19
C GLN A 91 -12.43 -0.88 -14.59
N LEU A 92 -11.83 -1.86 -13.91
CA LEU A 92 -12.09 -3.29 -14.14
C LEU A 92 -13.53 -3.66 -13.75
N TRP A 93 -14.02 -3.11 -12.64
CA TRP A 93 -15.41 -3.30 -12.21
C TRP A 93 -16.40 -2.77 -13.25
N GLN A 94 -16.16 -1.57 -13.78
CA GLN A 94 -16.98 -0.99 -14.84
C GLN A 94 -17.00 -1.87 -16.09
N GLN A 95 -15.86 -2.41 -16.51
CA GLN A 95 -15.79 -3.34 -17.66
C GLN A 95 -16.62 -4.60 -17.40
N LYS A 96 -16.52 -5.17 -16.20
CA LYS A 96 -17.31 -6.35 -15.81
C LYS A 96 -18.81 -6.07 -15.85
N CYS A 97 -19.26 -4.94 -15.30
CA CYS A 97 -20.68 -4.56 -15.34
C CYS A 97 -21.18 -4.31 -16.77
N GLN A 98 -20.34 -3.77 -17.67
CA GLN A 98 -20.69 -3.60 -19.08
C GLN A 98 -20.81 -4.94 -19.82
N GLN A 99 -19.93 -5.90 -19.54
CA GLN A 99 -19.95 -7.23 -20.16
C GLN A 99 -21.08 -8.10 -19.59
N CYS A 100 -21.36 -7.97 -18.29
CA CYS A 100 -22.33 -8.78 -17.57
C CYS A 100 -23.24 -7.85 -16.72
N PRO A 101 -24.31 -7.28 -17.30
CA PRO A 101 -25.18 -6.34 -16.59
C PRO A 101 -25.95 -6.96 -15.43
N ASN A 102 -26.16 -8.29 -15.45
CA ASN A 102 -26.81 -9.05 -14.37
C ASN A 102 -25.79 -9.73 -13.44
N PHE A 103 -24.55 -9.26 -13.38
CA PHE A 103 -23.51 -9.83 -12.52
C PHE A 103 -23.89 -9.67 -11.04
N LYS A 104 -24.40 -10.74 -10.45
CA LYS A 104 -24.54 -10.86 -8.99
C LYS A 104 -23.22 -11.41 -8.46
N ILE A 105 -22.61 -10.72 -7.50
CA ILE A 105 -21.46 -11.27 -6.77
C ILE A 105 -21.97 -12.54 -6.08
N PRO A 106 -21.47 -13.73 -6.45
CA PRO A 106 -21.94 -14.95 -5.83
C PRO A 106 -21.53 -14.93 -4.36
N TYR A 107 -22.39 -15.50 -3.51
CA TYR A 107 -22.15 -15.57 -2.07
C TYR A 107 -20.78 -16.20 -1.73
N SER A 108 -20.31 -17.14 -2.57
CA SER A 108 -18.97 -17.72 -2.48
C SER A 108 -17.84 -16.69 -2.61
N SER A 109 -17.94 -15.72 -3.52
CA SER A 109 -16.92 -14.66 -3.66
C SER A 109 -16.90 -13.71 -2.46
N ILE A 110 -18.06 -13.45 -1.86
CA ILE A 110 -18.13 -12.68 -0.60
C ILE A 110 -17.44 -13.44 0.52
N LEU A 111 -17.73 -14.75 0.63
CA LEU A 111 -17.12 -15.62 1.62
C LEU A 111 -15.59 -15.71 1.45
N SER A 112 -15.11 -15.78 0.20
CA SER A 112 -13.67 -15.78 -0.12
C SER A 112 -12.99 -14.45 0.26
N LEU A 113 -13.65 -13.31 -0.01
CA LEU A 113 -13.12 -12.00 0.42
C LEU A 113 -13.05 -11.92 1.95
N LEU A 114 -14.07 -12.45 2.63
CA LEU A 114 -14.13 -12.48 4.09
C LEU A 114 -13.06 -13.40 4.69
N SER A 115 -12.82 -14.57 4.09
CA SER A 115 -11.74 -15.48 4.52
C SER A 115 -10.35 -14.90 4.26
N ILE A 116 -10.15 -14.20 3.14
CA ILE A 116 -8.89 -13.49 2.86
C ILE A 116 -8.69 -12.37 3.89
N GLY A 117 -9.74 -11.61 4.21
CA GLY A 117 -9.68 -10.58 5.25
C GLY A 117 -9.34 -11.13 6.63
N ILE A 118 -9.93 -12.27 7.01
CA ILE A 118 -9.61 -12.98 8.26
C ILE A 118 -8.17 -13.50 8.25
N LEU A 119 -7.69 -14.05 7.14
CA LEU A 119 -6.30 -14.48 7.00
C LEU A 119 -5.33 -13.32 7.14
N ILE A 120 -5.58 -12.19 6.47
CA ILE A 120 -4.76 -10.98 6.60
C ILE A 120 -4.76 -10.48 8.04
N PHE A 121 -5.93 -10.46 8.69
CA PHE A 121 -6.03 -10.11 10.11
C PHE A 121 -5.18 -11.07 10.96
N LEU A 122 -5.35 -12.38 10.78
CA LEU A 122 -4.59 -13.38 11.53
C LEU A 122 -3.10 -13.34 11.21
N THR A 123 -2.65 -12.90 10.04
CA THR A 123 -1.21 -12.77 9.74
C THR A 123 -0.62 -11.46 10.24
N VAL A 124 -1.37 -10.37 10.20
CA VAL A 124 -0.93 -9.07 10.75
C VAL A 124 -0.90 -9.09 12.28
N PHE A 125 -1.82 -9.84 12.90
CA PHE A 125 -1.94 -9.97 14.35
C PHE A 125 -1.44 -11.31 14.91
N GLY A 126 -1.03 -12.26 14.05
CA GLY A 126 -0.62 -13.61 14.42
C GLY A 126 0.83 -13.69 14.87
N GLU A 127 0.99 -13.65 16.19
CA GLU A 127 2.04 -14.20 17.05
C GLU A 127 3.53 -13.90 16.79
N SER A 128 4.04 -13.81 15.55
CA SER A 128 5.51 -13.67 15.36
C SER A 128 6.07 -12.28 15.71
N ALA A 129 5.21 -11.27 15.85
CA ALA A 129 5.64 -9.90 16.13
C ALA A 129 5.80 -9.59 17.64
N TYR A 130 5.51 -10.56 18.51
CA TYR A 130 5.54 -10.39 19.98
C TYR A 130 6.65 -11.16 20.70
N ASP A 131 7.50 -11.90 19.97
CA ASP A 131 8.65 -12.60 20.58
C ASP A 131 9.68 -11.62 21.16
N GLN A 132 9.69 -10.39 20.65
CA GLN A 132 10.56 -9.31 21.12
C GLN A 132 9.72 -8.13 21.60
N ARG A 133 10.24 -7.41 22.59
CA ARG A 133 9.60 -6.16 23.03
C ARG A 133 9.61 -5.15 21.87
N PRO A 134 8.59 -4.28 21.76
CA PRO A 134 8.62 -3.19 20.81
C PRO A 134 9.76 -2.21 21.14
N CYS A 135 10.40 -1.65 20.12
CA CYS A 135 11.39 -0.59 20.27
C CYS A 135 10.73 0.74 20.61
N LEU A 136 11.38 1.50 21.50
CA LEU A 136 11.04 2.91 21.72
C LEU A 136 11.49 3.74 20.51
N ASN A 137 10.93 4.94 20.35
CA ASN A 137 11.15 5.81 19.18
C ASN A 137 12.61 6.24 18.94
N TRP A 138 13.49 6.06 19.93
CA TRP A 138 14.92 6.35 19.83
C TRP A 138 15.79 5.08 19.78
N GLU A 139 15.20 3.92 20.03
CA GLU A 139 15.88 2.63 19.96
C GLU A 139 15.96 2.15 18.51
N ASP A 140 17.06 1.48 18.21
CA ASP A 140 17.42 1.03 16.86
C ASP A 140 17.49 -0.49 16.86
N THR A 141 16.74 -1.14 15.96
CA THR A 141 16.64 -2.60 15.85
C THR A 141 17.98 -3.30 15.61
N HIS A 142 18.99 -2.59 15.10
CA HIS A 142 20.34 -3.15 14.90
C HIS A 142 21.17 -3.23 16.18
N THR A 143 20.83 -2.44 17.20
CA THR A 143 21.65 -2.29 18.42
C THR A 143 20.93 -2.75 19.68
N SER A 144 19.60 -2.72 19.66
CA SER A 144 18.75 -3.06 20.80
C SER A 144 18.03 -4.38 20.51
N GLN A 145 17.91 -5.25 21.52
CA GLN A 145 17.06 -6.45 21.42
C GLN A 145 15.57 -6.05 21.53
N CYS A 146 15.07 -5.40 20.51
CA CYS A 146 13.70 -4.95 20.36
C CYS A 146 13.31 -4.92 18.88
N GLY A 147 12.02 -4.86 18.59
CA GLY A 147 11.49 -4.70 17.24
C GLY A 147 10.73 -5.92 16.74
N SER A 148 10.42 -5.90 15.45
CA SER A 148 9.72 -6.97 14.74
C SER A 148 10.58 -8.23 14.55
N GLY A 149 11.91 -8.12 14.64
CA GLY A 149 12.85 -9.20 14.36
C GLY A 149 12.92 -9.59 12.87
N TRP A 150 12.30 -8.81 11.98
CA TRP A 150 12.25 -9.08 10.55
C TRP A 150 13.54 -8.67 9.85
N SER A 151 13.90 -9.38 8.78
CA SER A 151 15.06 -8.98 7.98
C SER A 151 14.79 -7.69 7.22
N LYS A 152 15.82 -6.95 6.82
CA LYS A 152 15.65 -5.71 6.02
C LYS A 152 14.85 -5.95 4.73
N LEU A 153 14.93 -7.15 4.18
CA LEU A 153 14.21 -7.51 2.97
C LEU A 153 12.72 -7.71 3.29
N ASP A 154 12.41 -8.40 4.39
CA ASP A 154 11.03 -8.57 4.87
C ASP A 154 10.38 -7.24 5.26
N LEU A 155 11.17 -6.30 5.80
CA LEU A 155 10.71 -4.94 6.13
C LEU A 155 10.45 -4.04 4.90
N ALA A 156 11.01 -4.40 3.75
CA ALA A 156 10.85 -3.66 2.50
C ALA A 156 9.66 -4.14 1.65
N PHE A 157 9.06 -5.29 1.99
CA PHE A 157 7.90 -5.89 1.32
C PHE A 157 6.60 -5.62 2.09
#